data_AF-A0A658QWD9-F1
#
_entry.id   AF-A0A658QWD9-F1
#
_cell.length_a   1.000
_cell.length_b   1.000
_cell.length_c   1.000
_cell.angle_alpha   90.00
_cell.angle_beta   90.00
_cell.angle_gamma   90.00
#
_symmetry.space_group_name_H-M   'P 1'
#
loop_
_entity.id
_entity.type
_entity.pdbx_description
1 polymer ?
#
loop_
_entity_poly.entity_id
_entity_poly.type
_entity_poly.pdbx_seq_one_letter_code
_entity_poly.pdbx_strand_id
1 'polypeptide(L)'
;MKTLTIQDLPVTEELDRRAMSAVRGGSSFYFPGYDVSKYDLTFNTQQLIDQSQSTENHNGVNVAFANDITSNVKPKQEAHNTSTINIGSGFMVR
;
A
#
# COMPACT_ATOMS: atom_id res chain seq x y z
N MET A 1 61.62 -0.25 61.45
CA MET A 1 60.70 0.68 60.75
C MET A 1 59.69 -0.17 59.99
N LYS A 2 58.39 0.06 60.15
CA LYS A 2 57.36 -0.62 59.35
C LYS A 2 56.79 0.37 58.34
N THR A 3 56.98 0.10 57.06
CA THR A 3 56.39 0.88 55.96
C THR A 3 54.96 0.40 55.74
N LEU A 4 54.00 1.33 55.77
CA LEU A 4 52.62 1.05 55.38
C LEU A 4 52.49 1.29 53.88
N THR A 5 52.22 0.22 53.12
CA THR A 5 51.95 0.30 51.68
C THR A 5 50.45 0.53 51.50
N ILE A 6 50.06 1.75 51.09
CA ILE A 6 48.67 2.05 50.72
C ILE A 6 48.46 1.49 49.32
N GLN A 7 47.60 0.48 49.20
CA GLN A 7 47.46 -0.28 47.95
C GLN A 7 46.47 0.37 46.97
N ASP A 8 45.40 1.00 47.48
CA ASP A 8 44.46 1.76 46.65
C ASP A 8 43.77 2.84 47.50
N LEU A 9 43.99 4.10 47.14
CA LEU A 9 43.25 5.25 47.68
C LEU A 9 42.25 5.70 46.61
N PRO A 10 40.92 5.63 46.86
CA PRO A 10 39.95 6.10 45.87
C PRO A 10 40.09 7.62 45.70
N VAL A 11 40.60 8.04 44.55
CA VAL A 11 40.63 9.45 44.14
C VAL A 11 39.25 9.81 43.62
N THR A 12 38.50 10.61 44.36
CA THR A 12 37.26 11.21 43.88
C THR A 12 37.59 12.47 43.08
N GLU A 13 37.56 12.38 41.75
CA GLU A 13 37.61 13.57 40.90
C GLU A 13 36.20 14.14 40.70
N GLU A 14 36.00 15.42 40.98
CA GLU A 14 34.76 16.12 40.65
C GLU A 14 34.73 16.46 39.17
N LEU A 15 33.76 15.92 38.45
CA LEU A 15 33.55 16.20 37.04
C LEU A 15 32.73 17.49 36.88
N ASP A 16 33.30 18.50 36.22
CA ASP A 16 32.54 19.70 35.82
C ASP A 16 31.40 19.35 34.85
N ARG A 17 30.39 20.22 34.76
CA ARG A 17 29.19 20.08 33.91
C ARG A 17 29.51 19.72 32.46
N ARG A 18 30.65 20.17 31.92
CA ARG A 18 31.11 19.84 30.57
C ARG A 18 31.57 18.40 30.48
N ALA A 19 32.37 17.93 31.43
CA ALA A 19 32.80 16.53 31.49
C ALA A 19 31.60 15.60 31.72
N MET A 20 30.66 16.00 32.58
CA MET A 20 29.39 15.28 32.79
C MET A 20 28.48 15.25 31.54
N SER A 21 28.67 16.17 30.59
CA SER A 21 27.94 16.14 29.31
C SER A 21 28.45 15.05 28.35
N ALA A 22 29.74 14.69 28.45
CA ALA A 22 30.31 13.61 27.65
C ALA A 22 29.90 12.23 28.18
N VAL A 23 29.81 12.07 29.51
CA VAL A 23 29.40 10.80 30.15
C VAL A 23 27.98 10.40 29.75
N ARG A 24 27.05 11.36 29.70
CA ARG A 24 25.65 11.09 29.34
C ARG A 24 25.39 10.97 27.83
N GLY A 25 26.45 10.99 27.01
CA GLY A 25 26.37 11.24 25.58
C GLY A 25 26.02 12.71 25.36
N GLY A 26 26.90 13.45 24.68
CA GLY A 26 26.62 14.85 24.31
C GLY A 26 25.28 14.96 23.56
N SER A 27 24.81 16.18 23.33
CA SER A 27 23.53 16.48 22.67
C SER A 27 23.47 16.09 21.17
N SER A 28 24.04 14.96 20.78
CA SER A 28 23.74 14.34 19.51
C SER A 28 22.36 13.72 19.64
N PHE A 29 21.36 14.53 19.26
CA PHE A 29 19.96 14.16 19.18
C PHE A 29 19.78 13.19 18.00
N TYR A 30 20.33 11.98 18.13
CA TYR A 30 19.99 10.88 17.24
C TYR A 30 18.60 10.39 17.64
N PHE A 31 17.59 11.11 17.18
CA PHE A 31 16.23 10.60 17.17
C PHE A 31 16.26 9.28 16.41
N PRO A 32 15.73 8.17 16.98
CA PRO A 32 15.54 6.97 16.18
C PRO A 32 14.65 7.35 15.00
N GLY A 33 15.19 7.25 13.79
CA GLY A 33 14.44 7.51 12.57
C GLY A 33 13.31 6.49 12.48
N TYR A 34 12.06 6.94 12.61
CA TYR A 34 10.92 6.13 12.27
C TYR A 34 10.85 6.04 10.74
N ASP A 35 10.89 4.82 10.22
CA ASP A 35 10.81 4.55 8.79
C ASP A 35 9.36 4.76 8.32
N VAL A 36 9.07 5.94 7.82
CA VAL A 36 7.76 6.31 7.26
C VAL A 36 7.54 5.74 5.85
N SER A 37 8.42 4.87 5.34
CA SER A 37 8.28 4.25 4.01
C SER A 37 7.49 2.94 4.03
N LYS A 38 7.16 2.39 5.21
CA LYS A 38 6.44 1.12 5.33
C LYS A 38 4.94 1.35 5.43
N TYR A 39 4.21 0.91 4.42
CA TYR A 39 2.75 0.89 4.42
C TYR A 39 2.25 -0.47 3.98
N ASP A 40 1.38 -1.07 4.79
CA ASP A 40 0.66 -2.28 4.45
C ASP A 40 -0.67 -1.90 3.79
N LEU A 41 -0.79 -2.17 2.49
CA LEU A 41 -2.01 -1.92 1.72
C LEU A 41 -2.64 -3.25 1.33
N THR A 42 -3.87 -3.49 1.78
CA THR A 42 -4.66 -4.68 1.42
C THR A 42 -5.92 -4.24 0.68
N PHE A 43 -6.15 -4.81 -0.50
CA PHE A 43 -7.35 -4.56 -1.30
C PHE A 43 -8.01 -5.89 -1.66
N ASN A 44 -9.34 -5.95 -1.55
CA ASN A 44 -10.14 -7.06 -2.03
C ASN A 44 -11.21 -6.49 -2.96
N THR A 45 -11.13 -6.84 -4.24
CA THR A 45 -12.08 -6.38 -5.25
C THR A 45 -12.85 -7.58 -5.77
N GLN A 46 -14.10 -7.73 -5.32
CA GLN A 46 -15.00 -8.75 -5.86
C GLN A 46 -15.62 -8.21 -7.15
N GLN A 47 -15.38 -8.89 -8.26
CA GLN A 47 -15.91 -8.53 -9.57
C GLN A 47 -16.79 -9.67 -10.09
N LEU A 48 -18.10 -9.49 -10.09
CA LEU A 48 -19.02 -10.39 -10.76
C LEU A 48 -19.86 -9.63 -11.78
N ILE A 49 -19.88 -10.13 -13.02
CA ILE A 49 -20.93 -9.79 -13.99
C ILE A 49 -21.56 -11.11 -14.42
N ASP A 50 -22.88 -11.13 -14.41
CA ASP A 50 -23.69 -12.17 -15.03
C ASP A 50 -24.58 -11.52 -16.09
N GLN A 51 -24.54 -12.06 -17.31
CA GLN A 51 -25.27 -11.53 -18.46
C GLN A 51 -25.87 -12.68 -19.24
N SER A 52 -27.18 -12.58 -19.48
CA SER A 52 -27.93 -13.49 -20.34
C SER A 52 -28.69 -12.67 -21.38
N GLN A 53 -28.62 -13.07 -22.65
CA GLN A 53 -29.37 -12.44 -23.74
C GLN A 53 -30.02 -13.54 -24.60
N SER A 54 -31.34 -13.48 -24.70
CA SER A 54 -32.11 -14.26 -25.67
C SER A 54 -32.60 -13.34 -26.78
N THR A 55 -32.43 -13.74 -28.04
CA THR A 55 -32.93 -13.01 -29.19
C THR A 55 -33.67 -13.95 -30.11
N GLU A 56 -34.98 -13.78 -30.21
CA GLU A 56 -35.86 -14.53 -31.09
C GLU A 56 -36.28 -13.66 -32.27
N ASN A 57 -36.16 -14.19 -33.48
CA ASN A 57 -36.49 -13.48 -34.71
C ASN A 57 -37.35 -14.38 -35.60
N HIS A 58 -38.65 -14.11 -35.64
CA HIS A 58 -39.60 -14.83 -36.47
C HIS A 58 -39.84 -14.05 -37.76
N ASN A 59 -39.09 -14.36 -38.81
CA ASN A 59 -39.21 -13.71 -40.11
C ASN A 59 -39.71 -14.68 -41.17
N GLY A 60 -40.71 -14.28 -41.96
CA GLY A 60 -41.27 -15.09 -43.05
C GLY A 60 -42.12 -16.29 -42.63
N VAL A 61 -42.76 -16.23 -41.45
CA VAL A 61 -43.60 -17.33 -40.96
C VAL A 61 -44.97 -17.30 -41.63
N ASN A 62 -45.39 -18.45 -42.17
CA ASN A 62 -46.69 -18.68 -42.83
C ASN A 62 -46.98 -17.76 -44.03
N VAL A 63 -46.00 -17.62 -44.94
CA VAL A 63 -46.17 -16.77 -46.12
C VAL A 63 -46.13 -17.59 -47.41
N ALA A 64 -47.22 -17.53 -48.20
CA ALA A 64 -47.28 -18.04 -49.56
C ALA A 64 -47.18 -16.86 -50.56
N PHE A 65 -46.37 -17.02 -51.61
CA PHE A 65 -46.14 -16.02 -52.68
C PHE A 65 -45.54 -14.67 -52.23
N ALA A 66 -44.58 -14.68 -51.29
CA ALA A 66 -43.84 -13.46 -50.95
C ALA A 66 -42.45 -13.39 -51.56
N ASN A 67 -42.06 -12.17 -51.91
CA ASN A 67 -40.71 -11.77 -52.31
C ASN A 67 -40.21 -10.70 -51.31
N ASP A 68 -38.89 -10.52 -51.23
CA ASP A 68 -38.23 -9.50 -50.39
C ASP A 68 -38.48 -9.58 -48.86
N ILE A 69 -38.73 -10.78 -48.33
CA ILE A 69 -38.77 -10.98 -46.87
C ILE A 69 -37.34 -10.95 -46.32
N THR A 70 -36.98 -9.87 -45.62
CA THR A 70 -35.65 -9.72 -45.01
C THR A 70 -35.78 -9.37 -43.53
N SER A 71 -34.83 -9.86 -42.72
CA SER A 71 -34.72 -9.49 -41.31
C SER A 71 -33.27 -9.20 -40.99
N ASN A 72 -33.06 -8.10 -40.25
CA ASN A 72 -31.75 -7.57 -39.92
C ASN A 72 -31.66 -7.40 -38.41
N VAL A 73 -31.34 -8.50 -37.72
CA VAL A 73 -31.25 -8.55 -36.26
C VAL A 73 -29.78 -8.54 -35.84
N LYS A 74 -29.40 -7.49 -35.11
CA LYS A 74 -28.02 -7.23 -34.65
C LYS A 74 -27.98 -6.99 -33.14
N PRO A 75 -28.21 -8.02 -32.32
CA PRO A 75 -28.24 -7.84 -30.88
C PRO A 75 -26.79 -7.68 -30.39
N LYS A 76 -26.57 -6.70 -29.52
CA LYS A 76 -25.24 -6.34 -29.00
C LYS A 76 -25.31 -6.29 -27.48
N GLN A 77 -24.53 -7.14 -26.81
CA GLN A 77 -24.40 -7.15 -25.36
C GLN A 77 -22.96 -6.78 -24.99
N GLU A 78 -22.79 -5.69 -24.24
CA GLU A 78 -21.51 -5.28 -23.68
C GLU A 78 -21.63 -5.21 -22.16
N ALA A 79 -20.66 -5.81 -21.48
CA ALA A 79 -20.48 -5.76 -20.04
C ALA A 79 -19.07 -5.28 -19.73
N HIS A 80 -18.98 -4.34 -18.80
CA HIS A 80 -17.70 -3.86 -18.31
C HIS A 80 -17.66 -3.98 -16.78
N ASN A 81 -16.85 -4.92 -16.28
CA ASN A 81 -16.51 -5.01 -14.86
C ASN A 81 -15.08 -4.53 -14.67
N THR A 82 -14.90 -3.26 -14.35
CA THR A 82 -13.56 -2.69 -14.15
C THR A 82 -13.38 -2.31 -12.69
N SER A 83 -12.29 -2.80 -12.08
CA SER A 83 -11.88 -2.43 -10.74
C SER A 83 -10.48 -1.82 -10.83
N THR A 84 -10.38 -0.53 -10.52
CA THR A 84 -9.14 0.23 -10.59
C THR A 84 -8.74 0.67 -9.20
N ILE A 85 -7.55 0.23 -8.75
CA ILE A 85 -6.94 0.69 -7.50
C ILE A 85 -5.84 1.68 -7.88
N ASN A 86 -6.01 2.96 -7.54
CA ASN A 86 -5.00 3.99 -7.77
C ASN A 86 -4.25 4.25 -6.45
N ILE A 87 -2.97 3.89 -6.40
CA ILE A 87 -2.08 4.27 -5.32
C ILE A 87 -1.24 5.42 -5.89
N GLY A 88 -1.66 6.66 -5.59
CA GLY A 88 -1.10 7.85 -6.23
C GLY A 88 0.43 7.98 -6.06
N SER A 89 1.05 8.78 -6.93
CA SER A 89 2.49 9.11 -6.94
C SER A 89 2.99 9.89 -5.72
N GLY A 90 2.20 9.98 -4.65
CA GLY A 90 2.53 10.67 -3.39
C GLY A 90 3.39 9.85 -2.43
N PHE A 91 3.86 8.67 -2.86
CA PHE A 91 4.70 7.79 -2.05
C PHE A 91 6.21 8.10 -2.14
N MET A 92 6.58 9.28 -2.66
CA MET A 92 7.93 9.80 -2.47
C MET A 92 8.03 10.42 -1.07
N VAL A 93 8.41 9.59 -0.10
CA VAL A 93 9.03 10.07 1.13
C VAL A 93 10.34 10.75 0.73
N ARG A 94 10.49 12.03 1.06
CA ARG A 94 11.73 12.79 0.89
C ARG A 94 12.61 12.67 2.12
#